data_AF-A0A2S7T5X8-F1
#
_entry.id   AF-A0A2S7T5X8-F1
#
_cell.length_a   1.000
_cell.length_b   1.000
_cell.length_c   1.000
_cell.angle_alpha   90.00
_cell.angle_beta   90.00
_cell.angle_gamma   90.00
#
_symmetry.space_group_name_H-M   'P 1'
#
loop_
_entity.id
_entity.type
_entity.pdbx_description
1 polymer ?
#
loop_
_entity_poly.entity_id
_entity_poly.type
_entity_poly.pdbx_seq_one_letter_code
_entity_poly.pdbx_strand_id
1 'polypeptide(L)'
;MSICTFGIIIDKKLKEIIEQHKLPPHHFYPIKVYHKKTQLQYYWLHWIVNDFWDIIDYENTLVKRYSIINPANFDIEPLVSKQNLEAFLKKEEIGFEFGYEKLVFRPDFDYDIYETQGADWNNLISEKLKDAMEEQGMTGFEAHPYKPLNVDEDLV
;
A
#
# COMPACT_ATOMS: atom_id res chain seq x y z
N MET A 1 3.62 -15.89 19.93
CA MET A 1 4.61 -14.84 19.62
C MET A 1 4.29 -14.39 18.20
N SER A 2 3.56 -13.29 18.03
CA SER A 2 3.30 -12.73 16.70
C SER A 2 4.45 -11.79 16.37
N ILE A 3 5.28 -12.16 15.41
CA ILE A 3 6.29 -11.27 14.84
C ILE A 3 5.57 -10.52 13.72
N CYS A 4 5.11 -9.29 14.00
CA CYS A 4 4.57 -8.41 12.98
C CYS A 4 5.72 -7.56 12.42
N THR A 5 6.03 -7.71 11.14
CA THR A 5 7.24 -7.16 10.49
C THR A 5 7.03 -5.76 9.88
N PHE A 6 5.81 -5.22 9.87
CA PHE A 6 5.47 -3.96 9.19
C PHE A 6 4.63 -3.03 10.06
N GLY A 7 4.70 -1.74 9.76
CA GLY A 7 3.99 -0.65 10.44
C GLY A 7 4.83 0.62 10.44
N ILE A 8 4.23 1.74 10.83
CA ILE A 8 4.87 3.06 10.77
C ILE A 8 4.94 3.69 12.16
N ILE A 9 5.99 4.47 12.41
CA ILE A 9 6.14 5.25 13.63
C ILE A 9 5.47 6.61 13.41
N ILE A 10 4.47 6.92 14.22
CA ILE A 10 3.70 8.16 14.12
C ILE A 10 3.77 8.94 15.43
N ASP A 11 3.71 10.26 15.33
CA ASP A 11 3.58 11.10 16.52
C ASP A 11 2.14 11.14 17.03
N LYS A 12 1.91 11.91 18.09
CA LYS A 12 0.57 12.07 18.67
C LYS A 12 -0.40 12.76 17.71
N LYS A 13 0.07 13.73 16.92
CA LYS A 13 -0.80 14.55 16.06
C LYS A 13 -1.30 13.74 14.87
N LEU A 14 -0.41 12.99 14.22
CA LEU A 14 -0.80 12.08 13.14
C LEU A 14 -1.71 10.96 13.66
N LYS A 15 -1.47 10.43 14.87
CA LYS A 15 -2.40 9.48 15.51
C LYS A 15 -3.81 10.05 15.63
N GLU A 16 -3.95 11.27 16.14
CA GLU A 16 -5.25 11.93 16.31
C GLU A 16 -5.98 12.19 14.98
N ILE A 17 -5.25 12.43 13.88
CA ILE A 17 -5.81 12.54 12.53
C ILE A 17 -6.28 11.19 12.02
N ILE A 18 -5.44 10.16 12.12
CA ILE A 18 -5.73 8.81 11.63
C ILE A 18 -6.94 8.22 12.37
N GLU A 19 -7.10 8.45 13.68
CA GLU A 19 -8.25 7.94 14.47
C GLU A 19 -9.62 8.47 14.00
N GLN A 20 -9.66 9.51 13.17
CA GLN A 20 -10.89 10.07 12.60
C GLN A 20 -11.29 9.42 11.27
N HIS A 21 -10.43 8.55 10.74
CA HIS A 21 -10.58 7.92 9.44
C HIS A 21 -10.96 6.43 9.57
N LYS A 22 -11.33 5.81 8.46
CA LYS A 22 -11.66 4.39 8.41
C LYS A 22 -10.40 3.57 8.21
N LEU A 23 -10.03 2.79 9.22
CA LEU A 23 -8.90 1.87 9.15
C LEU A 23 -9.36 0.42 9.14
N PRO A 24 -8.60 -0.49 8.50
CA PRO A 24 -8.70 -1.91 8.77
C PRO A 24 -8.33 -2.19 10.26
N PRO A 25 -8.51 -3.44 10.74
CA PRO A 25 -8.12 -3.79 12.10
C PRO A 25 -6.68 -3.36 12.40
N HIS A 26 -6.48 -2.58 13.47
CA HIS A 26 -5.19 -1.94 13.74
C HIS A 26 -4.92 -1.77 15.23
N HIS A 27 -3.66 -1.49 15.55
CA HIS A 27 -3.19 -1.20 16.89
C HIS A 27 -2.20 -0.02 16.88
N PHE A 28 -2.31 0.82 17.91
CA PHE A 28 -1.32 1.85 18.23
C PHE A 28 -0.52 1.41 19.47
N TYR A 29 0.72 0.99 19.27
CA TYR A 29 1.60 0.61 20.37
C TYR A 29 2.37 1.84 20.85
N PRO A 30 2.18 2.33 22.09
CA PRO A 30 2.91 3.48 22.59
C PRO A 30 4.41 3.14 22.72
N ILE A 31 5.26 3.97 22.13
CA ILE A 31 6.72 3.81 22.16
C ILE A 31 7.40 5.11 22.62
N LYS A 32 8.58 4.97 23.25
CA LYS A 32 9.43 6.11 23.63
C LYS A 32 10.58 6.21 22.64
N VAL A 33 10.68 7.35 21.96
CA VAL A 33 11.77 7.64 21.02
C VAL A 33 12.72 8.63 21.69
N TYR A 34 14.02 8.33 21.70
CA TYR A 34 15.05 9.23 22.23
C TYR A 34 15.73 9.97 21.10
N HIS A 35 15.63 11.29 21.08
CA HIS A 35 16.27 12.14 20.07
C HIS A 35 16.93 13.35 20.74
N LYS A 36 18.23 13.54 20.50
CA LYS A 36 19.03 14.66 21.06
C LYS A 36 18.82 14.85 22.58
N LYS A 37 18.93 13.76 23.34
CA LYS A 37 18.72 13.71 24.81
C LYS A 37 17.29 14.04 25.29
N THR A 38 16.34 14.18 24.37
CA THR A 38 14.92 14.35 24.68
C THR A 38 14.17 13.05 24.46
N GLN A 39 13.32 12.68 25.40
CA GLN A 39 12.41 11.54 25.27
C GLN A 39 11.08 12.03 24.69
N LEU A 40 10.68 11.50 23.55
CA LEU A 40 9.46 11.83 22.84
C LEU A 40 8.48 10.66 22.90
N GLN A 41 7.18 10.97 22.97
CA GLN A 41 6.12 9.98 22.89
C GLN A 41 5.71 9.80 21.42
N TYR A 42 5.85 8.57 20.93
CA TYR A 42 5.41 8.16 19.60
C TYR A 42 4.54 6.91 19.71
N TYR A 43 4.00 6.48 18.59
CA TYR A 43 3.20 5.26 18.48
C TYR A 43 3.69 4.47 17.29
N TRP A 44 3.80 3.16 17.44
CA TRP A 44 3.91 2.27 16.29
C TRP A 44 2.50 1.91 15.86
N LEU A 45 2.08 2.45 14.71
CA LEU A 45 0.83 2.11 14.05
C LEU A 45 1.07 0.85 13.22
N HIS A 46 0.31 -0.19 13.56
CA HIS A 46 0.27 -1.45 12.83
C HIS A 46 -1.17 -1.72 12.42
N TRP A 47 -1.42 -1.87 11.13
CA TRP A 47 -2.71 -2.31 10.60
C TRP A 47 -2.61 -3.70 9.98
N ILE A 48 -3.72 -4.42 9.96
CA ILE A 48 -3.79 -5.84 9.60
C ILE A 48 -4.66 -5.95 8.36
N VAL A 49 -4.03 -6.36 7.25
CA VAL A 49 -4.71 -6.64 5.99
C VAL A 49 -4.92 -8.14 5.85
N ASN A 50 -6.12 -8.62 6.16
CA ASN A 50 -6.51 -10.03 6.06
C ASN A 50 -7.63 -10.29 5.05
N ASP A 51 -8.27 -9.23 4.56
CA ASP A 51 -9.43 -9.19 3.69
C ASP A 51 -9.10 -8.80 2.24
N PHE A 52 -7.82 -8.55 1.91
CA PHE A 52 -7.37 -8.11 0.57
C PHE A 52 -7.98 -8.90 -0.59
N TRP A 53 -8.03 -10.23 -0.48
CA TRP A 53 -8.55 -11.10 -1.54
C TRP A 53 -10.07 -11.12 -1.62
N ASP A 54 -10.76 -10.75 -0.54
CA ASP A 54 -12.22 -10.71 -0.48
C ASP A 54 -12.77 -9.40 -1.04
N ILE A 55 -11.98 -8.32 -0.99
CA ILE A 55 -12.36 -6.99 -1.46
C ILE A 55 -11.93 -6.68 -2.90
N ILE A 56 -11.22 -7.60 -3.58
CA ILE A 56 -10.84 -7.40 -4.99
C ILE A 56 -12.02 -7.68 -5.92
N ASP A 57 -12.20 -6.79 -6.90
CA ASP A 57 -12.98 -7.06 -8.10
C ASP A 57 -12.07 -7.76 -9.12
N TYR A 58 -12.13 -9.09 -9.12
CA TYR A 58 -11.34 -9.95 -10.01
C TYR A 58 -11.66 -9.71 -11.49
N GLU A 59 -12.92 -9.42 -11.83
CA GLU A 59 -13.35 -9.25 -13.22
C GLU A 59 -12.72 -8.00 -13.86
N ASN A 60 -12.47 -6.98 -13.05
CA ASN A 60 -11.94 -5.69 -13.52
C ASN A 60 -10.47 -5.44 -13.18
N THR A 61 -9.82 -6.36 -12.47
CA THR A 61 -8.41 -6.28 -12.07
C THR A 61 -7.51 -6.96 -13.10
N LEU A 62 -6.42 -6.28 -13.47
CA LEU A 62 -5.43 -6.74 -14.43
C LEU A 62 -4.05 -6.80 -13.77
N VAL A 63 -3.31 -7.87 -14.02
CA VAL A 63 -1.93 -8.07 -13.54
C VAL A 63 -0.98 -7.93 -14.73
N LYS A 64 0.15 -7.27 -14.48
CA LYS A 64 1.25 -7.09 -15.43
C LYS A 64 2.40 -7.99 -15.01
N ARG A 65 2.98 -8.71 -15.98
CA ARG A 65 4.33 -9.29 -15.88
C ARG A 65 5.25 -8.49 -16.78
N TYR A 66 6.39 -8.03 -16.30
CA TYR A 66 7.31 -7.21 -17.08
C TYR A 66 8.76 -7.61 -16.85
N SER A 67 9.60 -7.43 -17.87
CA SER A 67 11.03 -7.70 -17.73
C SER A 67 11.73 -6.62 -16.90
N ILE A 68 12.60 -7.04 -15.99
CA ILE A 68 13.43 -6.13 -15.17
C ILE A 68 14.43 -5.37 -16.05
N ILE A 69 14.91 -5.98 -17.14
CA ILE A 69 15.92 -5.39 -18.04
C ILE A 69 15.27 -4.45 -19.05
N ASN A 70 14.06 -4.77 -19.51
CA ASN A 70 13.29 -3.95 -20.42
C ASN A 70 11.81 -3.93 -20.01
N PRO A 71 11.39 -3.00 -19.14
CA PRO A 71 10.02 -2.93 -18.63
C PRO A 71 8.94 -2.69 -19.70
N ALA A 72 9.32 -2.23 -20.90
CA ALA A 72 8.41 -2.11 -22.05
C ALA A 72 8.04 -3.47 -22.65
N ASN A 73 8.82 -4.52 -22.37
CA ASN A 73 8.44 -5.90 -22.66
C ASN A 73 7.59 -6.45 -21.50
N PHE A 74 6.28 -6.47 -21.71
CA PHE A 74 5.33 -6.92 -20.70
C PHE A 74 4.13 -7.65 -21.29
N ASP A 75 3.56 -8.52 -20.47
CA ASP A 75 2.29 -9.21 -20.72
C ASP A 75 1.27 -8.74 -19.67
N ILE A 76 0.01 -8.57 -20.08
CA ILE A 76 -1.11 -8.25 -19.18
C ILE A 76 -2.09 -9.42 -19.21
N GLU A 77 -2.48 -9.89 -18.03
CA GLU A 77 -3.47 -10.95 -17.85
C GLU A 77 -4.55 -10.53 -16.85
N PRO A 78 -5.81 -10.96 -17.04
CA PRO A 78 -6.87 -10.76 -16.05
C PRO A 78 -6.56 -11.54 -14.77
N LEU A 79 -6.85 -10.93 -13.61
CA LEU A 79 -6.74 -11.62 -12.33
C LEU A 79 -7.98 -12.48 -12.10
N VAL A 80 -7.91 -13.76 -12.43
CA VAL A 80 -9.08 -14.67 -12.34
C VAL A 80 -9.38 -15.09 -10.89
N SER A 81 -8.33 -15.30 -10.10
CA SER A 81 -8.44 -15.68 -8.69
C SER A 81 -7.10 -15.52 -7.97
N LYS A 82 -7.12 -15.57 -6.63
CA LYS A 82 -5.89 -15.67 -5.84
C LYS A 82 -5.01 -16.84 -6.28
N GLN A 83 -5.60 -18.03 -6.48
CA GLN A 83 -4.84 -19.23 -6.87
C GLN A 83 -4.22 -19.11 -8.26
N ASN A 84 -4.91 -18.42 -9.18
CA ASN A 84 -4.37 -18.14 -10.51
C ASN A 84 -3.14 -17.23 -10.43
N LEU A 85 -3.18 -16.17 -9.62
CA LEU A 85 -2.01 -15.33 -9.39
C LEU A 85 -0.88 -16.10 -8.69
N GLU A 86 -1.18 -16.88 -7.65
CA GLU A 86 -0.15 -17.68 -6.97
C GLU A 86 0.53 -18.67 -7.93
N ALA A 87 -0.23 -19.28 -8.85
CA ALA A 87 0.33 -20.13 -9.90
C ALA A 87 1.19 -19.34 -10.90
N PHE A 88 0.81 -18.09 -11.19
CA PHE A 88 1.56 -17.19 -12.07
C PHE A 88 2.87 -16.73 -11.43
N LEU A 89 2.84 -16.32 -10.16
CA LEU A 89 4.01 -15.87 -9.39
C LEU A 89 5.01 -17.02 -9.16
N LYS A 90 4.54 -18.26 -8.96
CA LYS A 90 5.38 -19.45 -8.79
C LYS A 90 6.18 -19.84 -10.03
N LYS A 91 5.90 -19.25 -11.19
CA LYS A 91 6.68 -19.52 -12.40
C LYS A 91 8.12 -19.02 -12.32
N GLU A 92 8.50 -18.26 -11.28
CA GLU A 92 9.86 -17.77 -10.97
C GLU A 92 10.76 -17.68 -12.20
N GLU A 93 10.33 -16.86 -13.16
CA GLU A 93 11.13 -16.59 -14.34
C GLU A 93 12.16 -15.52 -13.98
N ILE A 94 13.42 -15.93 -13.86
CA ILE A 94 14.54 -15.02 -13.62
C ILE A 94 14.49 -13.89 -14.66
N GLY A 95 14.48 -12.64 -14.18
CA GLY A 95 14.46 -11.45 -15.04
C GLY A 95 13.08 -10.85 -15.28
N PHE A 96 12.03 -11.36 -14.62
CA PHE A 96 10.68 -10.80 -14.65
C PHE A 96 10.17 -10.45 -13.26
N GLU A 97 9.37 -9.39 -13.20
CA GLU A 97 8.60 -8.95 -12.03
C GLU A 97 7.11 -8.88 -12.37
N PHE A 98 6.30 -8.72 -11.31
CA PHE A 98 4.86 -8.63 -11.39
C PHE A 98 4.37 -7.34 -10.73
N GLY A 99 3.22 -6.85 -11.14
CA GLY A 99 2.54 -5.72 -10.50
C GLY A 99 1.08 -5.66 -10.97
N TYR A 100 0.25 -4.86 -10.32
CA TYR A 100 -1.09 -4.62 -10.87
C TYR A 100 -0.98 -3.65 -12.05
N GLU A 101 -1.53 -4.00 -13.22
CA GLU A 101 -1.77 -3.01 -14.28
C GLU A 101 -2.95 -2.13 -13.92
N LYS A 102 -4.00 -2.76 -13.38
CA LYS A 102 -5.20 -2.09 -12.88
C LYS A 102 -5.68 -2.87 -11.68
N LEU A 103 -5.73 -2.25 -10.50
CA LEU A 103 -6.31 -2.84 -9.30
C LEU A 103 -7.66 -2.19 -9.04
N VAL A 104 -8.71 -3.02 -8.94
CA VAL A 104 -10.06 -2.54 -8.66
C VAL A 104 -10.55 -3.20 -7.39
N PHE A 105 -10.89 -2.38 -6.40
CA PHE A 105 -11.59 -2.83 -5.22
C PHE A 105 -13.09 -2.89 -5.48
N ARG A 106 -13.78 -3.77 -4.75
CA ARG A 106 -15.23 -3.86 -4.76
C ARG A 106 -15.85 -2.59 -4.18
N PRO A 107 -17.12 -2.27 -4.53
CA PRO A 107 -17.77 -1.02 -4.11
C PRO A 107 -17.92 -0.84 -2.59
N ASP A 108 -17.81 -1.90 -1.80
CA ASP A 108 -17.92 -1.90 -0.35
C ASP A 108 -16.59 -1.62 0.37
N PHE A 109 -15.47 -1.53 -0.37
CA PHE A 109 -14.19 -1.08 0.16
C PHE A 109 -14.23 0.42 0.51
N ASP A 110 -13.90 0.76 1.76
CA ASP A 110 -14.02 2.12 2.29
C ASP A 110 -12.96 2.44 3.36
N TYR A 111 -11.76 1.86 3.23
CA TYR A 111 -10.64 2.18 4.12
C TYR A 111 -9.83 3.37 3.58
N ASP A 112 -9.40 4.23 4.49
CA ASP A 112 -8.59 5.43 4.21
C ASP A 112 -7.07 5.16 4.30
N ILE A 113 -6.67 4.04 4.91
CA ILE A 113 -5.31 3.49 4.89
C ILE A 113 -5.40 2.01 4.56
N TYR A 114 -4.61 1.56 3.59
CA TYR A 114 -4.60 0.16 3.21
C TYR A 114 -3.27 -0.26 2.60
N GLU A 115 -2.99 -1.56 2.54
CA GLU A 115 -1.79 -2.10 1.91
C GLU A 115 -2.19 -3.09 0.81
N THR A 116 -1.63 -2.93 -0.40
CA THR A 116 -1.80 -3.93 -1.46
C THR A 116 -0.99 -5.18 -1.17
N GLN A 117 -1.48 -6.33 -1.63
CA GLN A 117 -0.78 -7.61 -1.51
C GLN A 117 -0.72 -8.32 -2.86
N GLY A 118 0.08 -9.38 -2.95
CA GLY A 118 0.10 -10.24 -4.14
C GLY A 118 1.08 -9.74 -5.20
N ALA A 119 0.57 -9.12 -6.26
CA ALA A 119 1.40 -8.70 -7.40
C ALA A 119 2.31 -7.52 -7.06
N ASP A 120 1.87 -6.59 -6.22
CA ASP A 120 2.69 -5.50 -5.67
C ASP A 120 2.32 -5.24 -4.20
N TRP A 121 3.21 -4.53 -3.48
CA TRP A 121 3.05 -4.15 -2.08
C TRP A 121 3.21 -2.63 -1.94
N ASN A 122 2.08 -1.93 -1.88
CA ASN A 122 2.00 -0.47 -1.81
C ASN A 122 1.11 -0.03 -0.65
N ASN A 123 1.51 1.05 0.03
CA ASN A 123 0.67 1.71 1.02
C ASN A 123 -0.24 2.71 0.32
N LEU A 124 -1.54 2.50 0.42
CA LEU A 124 -2.58 3.36 -0.10
C LEU A 124 -3.12 4.25 1.01
N ILE A 125 -3.36 5.52 0.67
CA ILE A 125 -4.14 6.44 1.49
C ILE A 125 -5.25 7.04 0.64
N SER A 126 -6.41 7.30 1.24
CA SER A 126 -7.47 8.03 0.55
C SER A 126 -7.11 9.51 0.40
N GLU A 127 -7.74 10.17 -0.57
CA GLU A 127 -7.66 11.63 -0.70
C GLU A 127 -8.12 12.34 0.58
N LYS A 128 -9.16 11.82 1.26
CA LYS A 128 -9.66 12.38 2.52
C LYS A 128 -8.58 12.42 3.60
N LEU A 129 -7.84 11.32 3.77
CA LEU A 129 -6.77 11.27 4.76
C LEU A 129 -5.60 12.16 4.36
N LYS A 130 -5.20 12.15 3.09
CA LYS A 130 -4.17 13.05 2.56
C LYS A 130 -4.52 14.50 2.88
N ASP A 131 -5.73 14.93 2.51
CA ASP A 131 -6.17 16.32 2.69
C ASP A 131 -6.25 16.69 4.16
N ALA A 132 -6.75 15.81 5.03
CA ALA A 132 -6.73 16.03 6.48
C ALA A 132 -5.31 16.19 7.05
N MET A 133 -4.33 15.44 6.52
CA MET A 133 -2.93 15.61 6.90
C MET A 133 -2.39 16.98 6.43
N GLU A 134 -2.67 17.38 5.19
CA GLU A 134 -2.24 18.67 4.61
C GLU A 134 -2.86 19.87 5.34
N GLU A 135 -4.17 19.84 5.59
CA GLU A 135 -4.90 20.90 6.30
C GLU A 135 -4.41 21.11 7.73
N GLN A 136 -3.98 20.04 8.39
CA GLN A 136 -3.38 20.10 9.71
C GLN A 136 -1.89 20.48 9.67
N GLY A 137 -1.32 20.74 8.49
CA GLY A 137 0.08 21.11 8.32
C GLY A 137 1.04 19.97 8.69
N MET A 138 0.69 18.72 8.39
CA MET A 138 1.62 17.60 8.45
C MET A 138 2.75 17.80 7.43
N THR A 139 3.96 17.44 7.82
CA THR A 139 5.16 17.52 6.97
C THR A 139 5.89 16.18 6.99
N GLY A 140 6.70 15.90 5.97
CA GLY A 140 7.52 14.68 5.92
C GLY A 140 6.79 13.46 5.38
N PHE A 141 5.75 13.68 4.57
CA PHE A 141 5.15 12.66 3.72
C PHE A 141 5.02 13.21 2.30
N GLU A 142 5.00 12.30 1.34
CA GLU A 142 4.69 12.55 -0.07
C GLU A 142 3.63 11.55 -0.48
N ALA A 143 2.60 12.02 -1.18
CA ALA A 143 1.52 11.18 -1.69
C ALA A 143 1.50 11.30 -3.21
N HIS A 144 1.46 10.15 -3.88
CA HIS A 144 1.30 10.08 -5.32
C HIS A 144 0.00 9.35 -5.62
N PRO A 145 -0.74 9.75 -6.67
CA PRO A 145 -1.87 8.96 -7.14
C PRO A 145 -1.42 7.51 -7.37
N TYR A 146 -2.23 6.56 -6.93
CA TYR A 146 -1.99 5.15 -7.22
C TYR A 146 -2.18 4.94 -8.74
N LYS A 147 -1.06 5.14 -9.46
CA LYS A 147 -0.90 5.38 -10.91
C LYS A 147 -1.41 6.76 -11.38
N PRO A 148 -0.60 7.53 -12.14
CA PRO A 148 -0.25 7.20 -13.53
C PRO A 148 1.27 7.15 -13.80
N LEU A 149 1.73 6.19 -14.61
CA LEU A 149 3.07 6.23 -15.23
C LEU A 149 2.90 6.21 -16.75
N ASN A 150 2.87 7.39 -17.37
CA ASN A 150 3.25 7.48 -18.79
C ASN A 150 4.77 7.36 -18.84
N VAL A 151 5.26 6.31 -19.49
CA VAL A 151 6.69 5.94 -19.57
C VAL A 151 7.50 6.90 -20.48
N ASP A 152 7.00 8.10 -20.78
CA ASP A 152 7.60 9.00 -21.78
C ASP A 152 8.26 10.28 -21.20
N GLU A 153 8.22 10.56 -19.89
CA GLU A 153 8.74 11.85 -19.37
C GLU A 153 9.99 11.81 -18.49
N ASP A 154 10.52 10.65 -18.10
CA ASP A 154 11.73 10.58 -17.26
C ASP A 154 13.02 10.19 -18.02
N LEU A 155 13.09 10.47 -19.32
CA LEU A 155 14.34 10.45 -20.08
C LEU A 155 14.76 11.87 -20.47
N VAL A 156 15.48 12.53 -19.56
CA VAL A 156 16.44 13.61 -19.88
C VAL A 156 17.81 13.25 -19.33
#